data_AF-A0A661MCF6-F1
#
_entry.id   AF-A0A661MCF6-F1
#
_cell.length_a   1.000
_cell.length_b   1.000
_cell.length_c   1.000
_cell.angle_alpha   90.00
_cell.angle_beta   90.00
_cell.angle_gamma   90.00
#
_symmetry.space_group_name_H-M   'P 1'
#
loop_
_entity.id
_entity.type
_entity.pdbx_description
1 polymer ?
#
loop_
_entity_poly.entity_id
_entity_poly.type
_entity_poly.pdbx_seq_one_letter_code
_entity_poly.pdbx_strand_id
1 'polypeptide(L)'
;MLSKVKRSNEKGFTLIELMIVIAIIGILAAIAIPQFSAYRTRSYNSAAESDLRNAATAQEAYYVDTQHYCPSAAGLQGNTYGLFLSENVTLSVNSADTTSYVMTARHASGDATFIIRGPGGSVSKM
;
A
#
# COMPACT_ATOMS: atom_id res chain seq x y z
N MET A 1 -64.96 24.89 25.83
CA MET A 1 -64.41 23.55 25.55
C MET A 1 -62.90 23.60 25.70
N LEU A 2 -62.33 22.98 26.74
CA LEU A 2 -60.87 22.95 26.96
C LEU A 2 -60.27 21.71 26.28
N SER A 3 -59.43 21.96 25.27
CA SER A 3 -58.62 20.94 24.59
C SER A 3 -57.47 20.49 25.51
N LYS A 4 -57.49 19.20 25.88
CA LYS A 4 -56.49 18.57 26.75
C LYS A 4 -55.26 18.21 25.89
N VAL A 5 -54.22 19.04 25.94
CA VAL A 5 -52.94 18.78 25.27
C VAL A 5 -52.32 17.51 25.87
N LYS A 6 -52.20 16.46 25.07
CA LYS A 6 -51.55 15.20 25.43
C LYS A 6 -50.03 15.43 25.37
N ARG A 7 -49.36 15.52 26.53
CA ARG A 7 -47.89 15.53 26.56
C ARG A 7 -47.40 14.17 26.07
N SER A 8 -46.81 14.15 24.88
CA SER A 8 -45.99 13.02 24.41
C SER A 8 -44.87 12.81 25.41
N ASN A 9 -44.73 11.58 25.92
CA ASN A 9 -43.68 11.23 26.87
C ASN A 9 -42.37 11.12 26.08
N GLU A 10 -41.73 12.26 25.80
CA GLU A 10 -40.41 12.29 25.16
C GLU A 10 -39.40 11.66 26.12
N LYS A 11 -39.01 10.42 25.83
CA LYS A 11 -37.97 9.71 26.56
C LYS A 11 -36.63 10.36 26.19
N GLY A 12 -36.08 11.16 27.10
CA GLY A 12 -34.73 11.69 26.98
C GLY A 12 -33.70 10.56 27.08
N PHE A 13 -32.58 10.71 26.38
CA PHE A 13 -31.43 9.81 26.48
C PHE A 13 -30.78 9.99 27.85
N THR A 14 -30.43 8.91 28.53
CA THR A 14 -29.76 9.01 29.83
C THR A 14 -28.27 9.27 29.64
N LEU A 15 -27.66 10.03 30.55
CA LEU A 15 -26.20 10.23 30.54
C LEU A 15 -25.44 8.91 30.70
N ILE A 16 -26.01 7.97 31.46
CA ILE A 16 -25.41 6.65 31.69
C ILE A 16 -25.38 5.81 30.40
N GLU A 17 -26.42 5.88 29.57
CA GLU A 17 -26.45 5.19 28.28
C GLU A 17 -25.35 5.74 27.37
N LEU A 18 -25.18 7.05 27.32
CA LEU A 18 -24.11 7.66 26.54
C LEU A 18 -22.72 7.29 27.08
N MET A 19 -22.53 7.26 28.40
CA MET A 19 -21.25 6.89 29.04
C MET A 19 -20.83 5.45 28.72
N ILE A 20 -21.76 4.50 28.73
CA ILE A 20 -21.45 3.10 28.41
C ILE A 20 -21.08 2.97 26.93
N VAL A 21 -21.78 3.68 26.04
CA VAL A 21 -21.51 3.66 24.60
C VAL A 21 -20.09 4.18 24.30
N ILE A 22 -19.69 5.32 24.88
CA ILE A 22 -18.33 5.84 24.66
C ILE A 22 -17.26 4.93 25.25
N ALA A 23 -17.54 4.25 26.38
CA ALA A 23 -16.61 3.30 26.97
C ALA A 23 -16.37 2.09 26.05
N ILE A 24 -17.44 1.55 25.46
CA ILE A 24 -17.33 0.43 24.51
C ILE A 24 -16.60 0.86 23.23
N ILE A 25 -16.95 2.02 22.65
CA ILE A 25 -16.25 2.55 21.47
C ILE A 25 -14.76 2.79 21.78
N GLY A 26 -14.43 3.28 22.97
CA GLY A 26 -13.05 3.48 23.42
C GLY A 26 -12.25 2.17 23.45
N ILE A 27 -12.83 1.09 23.97
CA ILE A 27 -12.19 -0.24 23.99
C ILE A 27 -11.98 -0.76 22.56
N LEU A 28 -13.00 -0.67 21.70
CA LEU A 28 -12.91 -1.13 20.32
C LEU A 28 -11.87 -0.32 19.53
N ALA A 29 -11.86 1.00 19.68
CA ALA A 29 -10.91 1.88 19.01
C ALA A 29 -9.46 1.61 19.43
N ALA A 30 -9.22 1.34 20.72
CA ALA A 30 -7.89 1.02 21.24
C ALA A 30 -7.26 -0.22 20.57
N ILE A 31 -8.07 -1.21 20.19
CA ILE A 31 -7.60 -2.41 19.49
C ILE A 31 -7.55 -2.18 17.97
N ALA A 32 -8.60 -1.55 17.41
CA ALA A 32 -8.77 -1.42 15.98
C ALA A 32 -7.74 -0.47 15.34
N ILE A 33 -7.39 0.65 15.98
CA ILE A 33 -6.46 1.64 15.44
C ILE A 33 -5.06 1.07 15.15
N PRO A 34 -4.35 0.43 16.10
CA PRO A 34 -3.03 -0.13 15.83
C PRO A 34 -3.08 -1.25 14.79
N GLN A 35 -4.12 -2.10 14.83
CA GLN A 35 -4.29 -3.18 13.86
C GLN A 35 -4.51 -2.66 12.44
N PHE A 36 -5.37 -1.65 12.27
CA PHE A 36 -5.65 -1.04 10.98
C PHE A 36 -4.42 -0.32 10.42
N SER A 37 -3.66 0.37 11.27
CA SER A 37 -2.38 0.97 10.87
C SER A 37 -1.40 -0.08 10.33
N ALA A 38 -1.20 -1.17 11.07
CA ALA A 38 -0.33 -2.27 10.62
C ALA A 38 -0.83 -2.93 9.33
N TYR A 39 -2.14 -3.06 9.15
CA TYR A 39 -2.72 -3.58 7.92
C TYR A 39 -2.43 -2.67 6.72
N ARG A 40 -2.58 -1.35 6.86
CA ARG A 40 -2.23 -0.39 5.82
C ARG A 40 -0.76 -0.47 5.43
N THR A 41 0.15 -0.54 6.42
CA THR A 41 1.59 -0.69 6.14
C THR A 41 1.88 -1.97 5.35
N ARG A 42 1.23 -3.09 5.69
CA ARG A 42 1.35 -4.33 4.91
C ARG A 42 0.83 -4.19 3.48
N SER A 43 -0.29 -3.49 3.27
CA SER A 43 -0.81 -3.21 1.93
C SER A 43 0.16 -2.35 1.10
N TYR A 44 0.75 -1.32 1.72
CA TYR A 44 1.77 -0.48 1.07
C TYR A 44 3.01 -1.27 0.67
N ASN A 45 3.48 -2.15 1.55
CA ASN A 45 4.59 -3.04 1.27
C ASN A 45 4.26 -4.02 0.13
N SER A 46 3.06 -4.60 0.13
CA SER A 46 2.59 -5.49 -0.93
C SER A 46 2.52 -4.80 -2.30
N ALA A 47 2.12 -3.52 -2.33
CA ALA A 47 2.12 -2.73 -3.57
C ALA A 47 3.55 -2.55 -4.11
N ALA A 48 4.49 -2.14 -3.26
CA ALA A 48 5.90 -2.00 -3.65
C ALA A 48 6.53 -3.33 -4.10
N GLU A 49 6.21 -4.43 -3.43
CA GLU A 49 6.67 -5.77 -3.81
C GLU A 49 6.12 -6.19 -5.18
N SER A 50 4.83 -5.99 -5.41
CA SER A 50 4.16 -6.29 -6.68
C SER A 50 4.74 -5.47 -7.84
N ASP A 51 4.90 -4.16 -7.64
CA ASP A 51 5.48 -3.27 -8.64
C ASP A 51 6.91 -3.67 -8.99
N LEU A 52 7.70 -4.11 -8.01
CA LEU A 52 9.07 -4.60 -8.26
C LEU A 52 9.09 -5.88 -9.09
N ARG A 53 8.12 -6.79 -8.89
CA ARG A 53 7.95 -7.99 -9.74
C ARG A 53 7.58 -7.60 -11.17
N ASN A 54 6.65 -6.66 -11.33
CA ASN A 54 6.28 -6.15 -12.65
C ASN A 54 7.46 -5.46 -13.34
N ALA A 55 8.27 -4.69 -12.59
CA ALA A 55 9.48 -4.06 -13.11
C ALA A 55 10.52 -5.09 -13.57
N ALA A 56 10.63 -6.24 -12.90
CA ALA A 56 11.47 -7.34 -13.37
C ALA A 56 10.99 -7.89 -14.71
N THR A 57 9.67 -8.11 -14.87
CA THR A 57 9.11 -8.49 -16.18
C THR A 57 9.39 -7.45 -17.26
N ALA A 58 9.30 -6.16 -16.93
CA ALA A 58 9.63 -5.07 -17.86
C ALA A 58 11.13 -5.06 -18.24
N GLN A 59 12.03 -5.39 -17.30
CA GLN A 59 13.46 -5.56 -17.60
C GLN A 59 13.72 -6.70 -18.59
N GLU A 60 13.06 -7.84 -18.41
CA GLU A 60 13.20 -8.96 -19.35
C GLU A 60 12.68 -8.59 -20.75
N ALA A 61 11.55 -7.87 -20.82
CA ALA A 61 11.03 -7.36 -22.10
C ALA A 61 12.02 -6.38 -22.76
N TYR A 62 12.60 -5.46 -21.98
CA TYR A 62 13.62 -4.51 -22.47
C TYR A 62 14.87 -5.24 -22.99
N TYR A 63 15.29 -6.31 -22.32
CA TYR A 63 16.43 -7.12 -22.72
C TYR A 63 16.22 -7.81 -24.07
N VAL A 64 15.01 -8.31 -24.33
CA VAL A 64 14.65 -8.93 -25.62
C VAL A 64 14.88 -7.97 -26.79
N ASP A 65 14.58 -6.68 -26.61
CA ASP A 65 14.70 -5.68 -27.67
C ASP A 65 16.12 -5.14 -27.84
N THR A 66 16.86 -4.96 -26.75
CA THR A 66 18.11 -4.17 -26.73
C THR A 66 19.37 -4.99 -26.42
N GLN A 67 19.19 -6.24 -25.98
CA GLN A 67 20.27 -7.14 -25.54
C GLN A 67 21.08 -6.63 -24.34
N HIS A 68 20.55 -5.66 -23.59
CA HIS A 68 21.12 -5.20 -22.33
C HIS A 68 20.01 -4.76 -21.36
N TYR A 69 20.22 -4.82 -20.04
CA TYR A 69 19.20 -4.37 -19.09
C TYR A 69 19.13 -2.84 -19.01
N CYS A 70 17.93 -2.31 -18.77
CA CYS A 70 17.70 -0.87 -18.72
C CYS A 70 18.33 -0.29 -17.44
N PRO A 71 19.21 0.73 -17.52
CA PRO A 71 19.85 1.34 -16.35
C PRO A 71 18.97 2.36 -15.62
N SER A 72 17.73 2.58 -16.07
CA SER A 72 16.86 3.61 -15.50
C SER A 72 15.42 3.11 -15.34
N ALA A 73 14.77 3.50 -14.24
CA ALA A 73 13.37 3.17 -14.03
C ALA A 73 12.46 3.84 -15.07
N ALA A 74 12.80 5.07 -15.49
CA ALA A 74 12.03 5.82 -16.48
C ALA A 74 12.02 5.14 -17.87
N GLY A 75 13.11 4.46 -18.24
CA GLY A 75 13.18 3.72 -19.50
C GLY A 75 12.30 2.47 -19.54
N LEU A 76 11.84 1.99 -18.38
CA LEU A 76 10.93 0.85 -18.28
C LEU A 76 9.46 1.28 -18.17
N GLN A 77 9.20 2.49 -17.65
CA GLN A 77 7.84 2.96 -17.37
C GLN A 77 7.04 3.31 -18.64
N GLY A 78 5.74 3.05 -18.58
CA GLY A 78 4.79 3.36 -19.64
C GLY A 78 4.42 2.15 -20.49
N ASN A 79 3.86 2.43 -21.66
CA ASN A 79 3.19 1.41 -22.47
C ASN A 79 4.15 0.45 -23.20
N THR A 80 5.40 0.87 -23.44
CA THR A 80 6.38 0.07 -24.21
C THR A 80 6.69 -1.26 -23.52
N TYR A 81 6.94 -1.22 -22.21
CA TYR A 81 7.27 -2.41 -21.41
C TYR A 81 6.21 -2.72 -20.34
N GLY A 82 5.07 -2.03 -20.39
CA GLY A 82 3.88 -2.31 -19.56
C GLY A 82 4.04 -2.01 -18.08
N LEU A 83 5.03 -1.21 -17.68
CA LEU A 83 5.28 -0.89 -16.27
C LEU A 83 4.55 0.39 -15.86
N PHE A 84 3.59 0.23 -14.95
CA PHE A 84 2.92 1.32 -14.25
C PHE A 84 3.14 1.13 -12.75
N LEU A 85 3.71 2.13 -12.09
CA LEU A 85 3.93 2.08 -10.65
C LEU A 85 2.67 2.50 -9.91
N SER A 86 2.41 1.83 -8.80
CA SER A 86 1.41 2.22 -7.83
C SER A 86 1.74 3.59 -7.23
N GLU A 87 0.71 4.32 -6.80
CA GLU A 87 0.90 5.63 -6.18
C GLU A 87 1.87 5.56 -4.99
N ASN A 88 2.78 6.53 -4.89
CA ASN A 88 3.79 6.63 -3.83
C ASN A 88 4.77 5.46 -3.73
N VAL A 89 4.86 4.59 -4.74
CA VAL A 89 5.96 3.62 -4.89
C VAL A 89 7.09 4.26 -5.69
N THR A 90 8.28 4.27 -5.09
CA THR A 90 9.52 4.67 -5.76
C THR A 90 10.28 3.43 -6.18
N LEU A 91 10.51 3.28 -7.49
CA LEU A 91 11.38 2.25 -8.07
C LEU A 91 12.74 2.86 -8.41
N SER A 92 13.81 2.15 -8.08
CA SER A 92 15.18 2.51 -8.46
C SER A 92 15.85 1.33 -9.16
N VAL A 93 16.54 1.60 -10.27
CA VAL A 93 17.50 0.67 -10.84
C VAL A 93 18.87 1.02 -10.25
N ASN A 94 19.40 0.14 -9.41
CA ASN A 94 20.67 0.38 -8.70
C ASN A 94 21.88 0.01 -9.57
N SER A 95 21.74 -1.02 -10.39
CA SER A 95 22.72 -1.41 -11.41
C SER A 95 22.00 -2.14 -12.54
N ALA A 96 22.48 -1.99 -13.76
CA ALA A 96 22.06 -2.77 -14.91
C ALA A 96 23.24 -2.87 -15.89
N ASP A 97 23.51 -4.07 -16.37
CA ASP A 97 24.51 -4.36 -17.38
C ASP A 97 23.92 -5.33 -18.44
N THR A 98 24.77 -5.95 -19.26
CA THR A 98 24.34 -6.89 -20.32
C THR A 98 23.89 -8.26 -19.77
N THR A 99 24.14 -8.54 -18.50
CA THR A 99 24.00 -9.86 -17.89
C THR A 99 23.20 -9.84 -16.59
N SER A 100 23.13 -8.72 -15.89
CA SER A 100 22.52 -8.60 -14.58
C SER A 100 21.87 -7.25 -14.35
N TYR A 101 20.93 -7.22 -13.40
CA TYR A 101 20.39 -5.98 -12.86
C TYR A 101 20.07 -6.11 -11.38
N VAL A 102 20.06 -4.98 -10.70
CA VAL A 102 19.57 -4.85 -9.33
C VAL A 102 18.57 -3.71 -9.29
N MET A 103 17.38 -3.99 -8.79
CA MET A 103 16.34 -2.99 -8.59
C MET A 103 15.85 -3.01 -7.15
N THR A 104 15.45 -1.85 -6.66
CA THR A 104 14.77 -1.69 -5.39
C THR A 104 13.45 -0.95 -5.55
N ALA A 105 12.46 -1.29 -4.73
CA ALA A 105 11.20 -0.56 -4.65
C ALA A 105 10.83 -0.30 -3.19
N ARG A 106 10.23 0.86 -2.93
CA ARG A 106 9.70 1.22 -1.61
C ARG A 106 8.47 2.11 -1.76
N HIS A 107 7.44 1.82 -0.97
CA HIS A 107 6.31 2.73 -0.79
C HIS A 107 6.63 3.78 0.26
N ALA A 108 6.27 5.06 0.04
CA ALA A 108 6.58 6.17 0.95
C ALA A 108 6.06 5.97 2.39
N SER A 109 4.85 5.43 2.52
CA SER A 109 4.23 5.05 3.80
C SER A 109 4.47 3.60 4.22
N GLY A 110 5.29 2.86 3.46
CA GLY A 110 5.72 1.51 3.82
C GLY A 110 6.90 1.54 4.78
N ASP A 111 7.11 0.43 5.48
CA ASP A 111 8.22 0.26 6.44
C ASP A 111 9.36 -0.61 5.91
N ALA A 112 9.26 -1.07 4.66
CA ALA A 112 10.20 -1.99 4.03
C ALA A 112 10.65 -1.47 2.65
N THR A 113 11.92 -1.74 2.34
CA THR A 113 12.44 -1.67 0.98
C THR A 113 12.59 -3.10 0.45
N PHE A 114 12.16 -3.31 -0.78
CA PHE A 114 12.30 -4.59 -1.47
C PHE A 114 13.41 -4.50 -2.50
N ILE A 115 14.11 -5.61 -2.70
CA ILE A 115 15.19 -5.75 -3.67
C ILE A 115 14.98 -7.00 -4.53
N ILE A 116 15.37 -6.90 -5.79
CA ILE A 116 15.51 -8.03 -6.70
C ILE A 116 16.86 -7.95 -7.41
N ARG A 117 17.51 -9.10 -7.57
CA ARG A 117 18.74 -9.27 -8.36
C ARG A 117 18.41 -10.21 -9.50
N GLY A 118 18.39 -9.71 -10.73
CA GLY A 118 18.05 -10.51 -11.90
C GLY A 118 19.24 -10.78 -12.81
N PRO A 119 19.06 -11.60 -13.86
CA PRO A 119 17.79 -12.24 -14.23
C PRO A 119 17.37 -13.40 -13.30
N GLY A 120 16.06 -13.66 -13.23
CA GLY A 120 15.48 -14.84 -12.56
C GLY A 120 15.50 -14.85 -11.02
N GLY A 121 15.95 -13.79 -10.36
CA GLY A 121 15.91 -13.70 -8.90
C GLY A 121 14.50 -13.46 -8.35
N SER A 122 14.32 -13.77 -7.07
CA SER A 122 13.09 -13.47 -6.32
C SER A 122 13.18 -12.11 -5.63
N VAL A 123 12.04 -11.42 -5.51
CA VAL A 123 11.93 -10.26 -4.64
C VAL A 123 12.13 -10.69 -3.19
N SER A 124 12.98 -9.96 -2.46
CA SER A 124 13.19 -10.10 -1.03
C SER A 124 13.10 -8.74 -0.35
N LYS A 125 12.71 -8.73 0.92
CA LYS A 125 12.90 -7.57 1.80
C LYS A 125 14.41 -7.39 2.04
N MET A 126 14.88 -6.14 2.02
CA MET A 126 16.26 -5.77 2.41
C MET A 126 16.46 -5.86 3.92
#